data_AF-A0A0A8EQW7-F1
#
_entry.id   AF-A0A0A8EQW7-F1
#
_cell.length_a   1.000
_cell.length_b   1.000
_cell.length_c   1.000
_cell.angle_alpha   90.00
_cell.angle_beta   90.00
_cell.angle_gamma   90.00
#
_symmetry.space_group_name_H-M   'P 1'
#
loop_
_entity.id
_entity.type
_entity.pdbx_description
1 polymer ?
#
loop_
_entity_poly.entity_id
_entity_poly.type
_entity_poly.pdbx_seq_one_letter_code
_entity_poly.pdbx_strand_id
1 'polypeptide(L)'
;MLSVAVAPWQRPPVILRNADVPHYAASTMKVAVLAAVHRSGLDPDQEVPVVNRFASAADGSYTHSRVDDSDPEPWELLGRTAPLGWLAGRMVSHSSNLATSLCLTAVGHAAVAEVWRRAGASAASRSPRGVEDAPARAAGLDNRVTAHDLIRLLTSLEPEVLARLEHNAHRVDLAAGLPPGTRLASKNGWFPGVRHGVGLVHPPDAPPYALALCYTGPLANGQDVDDPAARLLARLSSRVWDCRHRLAPAP
;
A
#
# COMPACT_ATOMS: atom_id res chain seq x y z
N MET A 1 -10.58 -14.93 6.19
CA MET A 1 -10.58 -13.83 7.15
C MET A 1 -10.82 -12.51 6.43
N LEU A 2 -11.77 -11.71 6.92
CA LEU A 2 -12.02 -10.35 6.45
C LEU A 2 -11.86 -9.39 7.64
N SER A 3 -11.10 -8.33 7.44
CA SER A 3 -10.83 -7.28 8.42
C SER A 3 -11.19 -5.93 7.83
N VAL A 4 -11.83 -5.09 8.63
CA VAL A 4 -12.40 -3.79 8.23
C VAL A 4 -12.02 -2.75 9.27
N ALA A 5 -11.50 -1.62 8.83
CA ALA A 5 -11.36 -0.42 9.63
C ALA A 5 -11.89 0.79 8.83
N VAL A 6 -12.76 1.59 9.45
CA VAL A 6 -13.27 2.85 8.89
C VAL A 6 -13.15 3.93 9.93
N ALA A 7 -12.58 5.07 9.53
CA ALA A 7 -12.41 6.24 10.39
C ALA A 7 -12.80 7.50 9.63
N PRO A 8 -13.54 8.44 10.24
CA PRO A 8 -13.55 9.81 9.74
C PRO A 8 -12.12 10.33 9.70
N TRP A 9 -11.80 11.17 8.72
CA TRP A 9 -10.41 11.60 8.53
C TRP A 9 -9.86 12.28 9.78
N GLN A 10 -8.68 11.82 10.23
CA GLN A 10 -7.99 12.31 11.44
C GLN A 10 -8.81 12.19 12.74
N ARG A 11 -9.77 11.26 12.81
CA ARG A 11 -10.53 10.91 14.03
C ARG A 11 -10.42 9.42 14.33
N PRO A 12 -10.75 8.98 15.57
CA PRO A 12 -10.78 7.56 15.90
C PRO A 12 -11.70 6.75 14.97
N PRO A 13 -11.36 5.47 14.69
CA PRO A 13 -12.21 4.59 13.90
C PRO A 13 -13.61 4.43 14.50
N VAL A 14 -14.63 4.42 13.63
CA VAL A 14 -16.04 4.19 13.98
C VAL A 14 -16.51 2.79 13.62
N ILE A 15 -15.76 2.09 12.77
CA ILE A 15 -16.00 0.67 12.45
C ILE A 15 -14.67 -0.06 12.58
N LEU A 16 -14.64 -1.08 13.43
CA LEU A 16 -13.53 -2.02 13.57
C LEU A 16 -14.11 -3.44 13.57
N ARG A 17 -13.67 -4.27 12.62
CA ARG A 17 -13.99 -5.70 12.58
C ARG A 17 -12.74 -6.48 12.27
N ASN A 18 -12.30 -7.35 13.17
CA ASN A 18 -11.04 -8.07 13.07
C ASN A 18 -9.85 -7.14 12.75
N ALA A 19 -9.95 -5.85 13.13
CA ALA A 19 -9.12 -4.80 12.53
C ALA A 19 -7.64 -4.95 12.88
N ASP A 20 -7.35 -5.61 14.01
CA ASP A 20 -6.00 -5.90 14.51
C ASP A 20 -5.49 -7.30 14.12
N VAL A 21 -6.25 -8.06 13.32
CA VAL A 21 -5.77 -9.35 12.79
C VAL A 21 -4.66 -9.10 11.77
N PRO A 22 -3.48 -9.73 11.91
CA PRO A 22 -2.40 -9.56 10.97
C PRO A 22 -2.69 -10.30 9.66
N HIS A 23 -2.39 -9.61 8.55
CA HIS A 23 -2.41 -10.15 7.20
C HIS A 23 -1.03 -10.00 6.56
N TYR A 24 -0.73 -10.83 5.58
CA TYR A 24 0.41 -10.62 4.70
C TYR A 24 0.22 -9.29 3.95
N ALA A 25 1.21 -8.40 3.96
CA ALA A 25 1.03 -7.02 3.51
C ALA A 25 0.72 -6.88 2.01
N ALA A 26 1.21 -7.80 1.18
CA ALA A 26 1.28 -7.60 -0.27
C ALA A 26 1.84 -6.19 -0.59
N SER A 27 1.33 -5.54 -1.64
CA SER A 27 1.80 -4.20 -2.05
C SER A 27 1.32 -3.04 -1.17
N THR A 28 0.53 -3.25 -0.11
CA THR A 28 0.15 -2.14 0.79
C THR A 28 1.34 -1.65 1.63
N MET A 29 2.37 -2.50 1.81
CA MET A 29 3.65 -2.10 2.44
C MET A 29 4.34 -0.93 1.73
N LYS A 30 4.07 -0.73 0.43
CA LYS A 30 4.68 0.33 -0.40
C LYS A 30 4.28 1.73 0.07
N VAL A 31 3.19 1.87 0.82
CA VAL A 31 2.80 3.14 1.47
C VAL A 31 3.86 3.55 2.50
N ALA A 32 4.38 2.59 3.28
CA ALA A 32 5.44 2.89 4.25
C ALA A 32 6.78 3.21 3.57
N VAL A 33 7.08 2.54 2.44
CA VAL A 33 8.26 2.85 1.63
C VAL A 33 8.15 4.25 1.02
N LEU A 34 7.00 4.63 0.48
CA LEU A 34 6.77 5.97 -0.07
C LEU A 34 6.98 7.06 0.99
N ALA A 35 6.41 6.86 2.19
CA ALA A 35 6.60 7.77 3.30
C ALA A 35 8.08 7.85 3.75
N ALA A 36 8.81 6.73 3.71
CA ALA A 36 10.24 6.71 4.01
C ALA A 36 11.05 7.49 2.96
N VAL A 37 10.73 7.35 1.68
CA VAL A 37 11.33 8.16 0.60
C VAL A 37 11.10 9.64 0.85
N HIS A 38 9.86 10.05 1.09
CA HIS A 38 9.54 11.46 1.36
C HIS A 38 10.30 12.00 2.60
N ARG A 39 10.28 11.25 3.70
CA ARG A 39 10.88 11.67 4.98
C ARG A 39 12.39 11.56 5.04
N SER A 40 13.02 10.87 4.09
CA SER A 40 14.48 10.80 4.00
C SER A 40 15.11 12.15 3.64
N GLY A 41 14.34 13.06 3.03
CA GLY A 41 14.85 14.33 2.53
C GLY A 41 15.78 14.19 1.31
N LEU A 42 15.86 13.00 0.72
CA LEU A 42 16.59 12.76 -0.51
C LEU A 42 15.99 13.58 -1.66
N ASP A 43 16.86 14.08 -2.53
CA ASP A 43 16.45 14.83 -3.72
C ASP A 43 15.62 13.92 -4.65
N PRO A 44 14.36 14.28 -5.00
CA PRO A 44 13.55 13.49 -5.92
C PRO A 44 14.15 13.39 -7.33
N ASP A 45 15.00 14.34 -7.73
CA ASP A 45 15.64 14.36 -9.05
C ASP A 45 17.00 13.62 -9.05
N GLN A 46 17.44 13.08 -7.90
CA GLN A 46 18.65 12.27 -7.88
C GLN A 46 18.48 11.03 -8.76
N GLU A 47 19.48 10.79 -9.60
CA GLU A 47 19.53 9.66 -10.52
C GLU A 47 19.93 8.38 -9.77
N VAL A 48 19.01 7.41 -9.71
CA VAL A 48 19.23 6.10 -9.07
C VAL A 48 19.55 5.05 -10.13
N PRO A 49 20.63 4.26 -9.98
CA PRO A 49 20.91 3.14 -10.86
C PRO A 49 19.76 2.12 -10.86
N VAL A 50 19.19 1.84 -12.02
CA VAL A 50 18.13 0.86 -12.19
C VAL A 50 18.78 -0.51 -12.39
N VAL A 51 18.87 -1.26 -11.31
CA VAL A 51 19.42 -2.62 -11.26
C VAL A 51 18.38 -3.61 -10.73
N ASN A 52 18.47 -4.87 -11.14
CA ASN A 52 17.58 -5.94 -10.66
C ASN A 52 18.35 -6.97 -9.84
N ARG A 53 19.05 -6.51 -8.79
CA ARG A 53 19.73 -7.37 -7.82
C ARG A 53 19.81 -6.65 -6.49
N PHE A 54 19.20 -7.23 -5.46
CA PHE A 54 19.04 -6.60 -4.16
C PHE A 54 19.57 -7.50 -3.06
N ALA A 55 20.17 -6.92 -2.02
CA ALA A 55 20.54 -7.66 -0.83
C ALA A 55 19.26 -8.13 -0.11
N SER A 56 19.23 -9.40 0.28
CA SER A 56 18.18 -9.96 1.12
C SER A 56 18.23 -9.36 2.52
N ALA A 57 17.10 -9.29 3.21
CA ALA A 57 17.06 -9.01 4.64
C ALA A 57 17.54 -10.20 5.51
N ALA A 58 17.67 -11.37 4.90
CA ALA A 58 18.43 -12.51 5.40
C ALA A 58 19.75 -12.61 4.60
N ASP A 59 20.31 -13.81 4.47
CA ASP A 59 21.52 -14.01 3.67
C ASP A 59 21.22 -14.03 2.16
N GLY A 60 22.18 -13.55 1.37
CA GLY A 60 22.16 -13.62 -0.09
C GLY A 60 21.50 -12.43 -0.78
N SER A 61 20.89 -12.69 -1.93
CA SER A 61 20.29 -11.67 -2.80
C SER A 61 19.04 -12.19 -3.48
N TYR A 62 18.16 -11.28 -3.89
CA TYR A 62 16.99 -11.59 -4.70
C TYR A 62 16.92 -10.67 -5.93
N THR A 63 16.09 -11.09 -6.89
CA THR A 63 15.78 -10.36 -8.11
C THR A 63 14.28 -10.43 -8.35
N HIS A 64 13.73 -9.50 -9.12
CA HIS A 64 12.36 -9.54 -9.58
C HIS A 64 12.26 -10.21 -10.95
N SER A 65 11.06 -10.68 -11.26
CA SER A 65 10.66 -11.13 -12.59
C SER A 65 9.97 -9.98 -13.31
N ARG A 66 10.40 -9.67 -14.53
CA ARG A 66 9.75 -8.63 -15.36
C ARG A 66 8.32 -9.01 -15.73
N VAL A 67 8.04 -10.30 -15.89
CA VAL A 67 6.71 -10.81 -16.29
C VAL A 67 5.72 -10.72 -15.13
N ASP A 68 6.20 -10.83 -13.90
CA ASP A 68 5.35 -10.79 -12.69
C ASP A 68 5.20 -9.36 -12.13
N ASP A 69 5.94 -8.39 -12.67
CA ASP A 69 5.83 -6.98 -12.29
C ASP A 69 4.67 -6.31 -13.05
N SER A 70 3.87 -5.50 -12.35
CA SER A 70 2.69 -4.84 -12.93
C SER A 70 3.04 -3.57 -13.72
N ASP A 71 4.33 -3.24 -13.81
CA ASP A 71 4.83 -2.02 -14.44
C ASP A 71 6.03 -2.29 -15.37
N PRO A 72 5.88 -2.18 -16.70
CA PRO A 72 6.99 -2.38 -17.64
C PRO A 72 7.97 -1.20 -17.70
N GLU A 73 7.59 0.02 -17.30
CA GLU A 73 8.39 1.22 -17.58
C GLU A 73 9.75 1.23 -16.87
N PRO A 74 9.87 0.91 -15.56
CA PRO A 74 11.18 0.85 -14.90
C PRO A 74 12.13 -0.17 -15.55
N TRP A 75 11.59 -1.24 -16.15
CA TRP A 75 12.40 -2.27 -16.79
C TRP A 75 13.05 -1.82 -18.10
N GLU A 76 12.48 -0.83 -18.79
CA GLU A 76 13.09 -0.22 -19.98
C GLU A 76 14.37 0.58 -19.65
N LEU A 77 14.55 0.92 -18.37
CA LEU A 77 15.71 1.65 -17.89
C LEU A 77 16.75 0.75 -17.21
N LEU A 78 16.58 -0.58 -17.27
CA LEU A 78 17.53 -1.52 -16.65
C LEU A 78 18.96 -1.30 -17.17
N GLY A 79 19.92 -1.11 -16.26
CA GLY A 79 21.31 -0.77 -16.58
C GLY A 79 21.58 0.73 -16.80
N ARG A 80 20.55 1.58 -16.69
CA ARG A 80 20.64 3.05 -16.74
C ARG A 80 20.28 3.65 -15.37
N THR A 81 19.94 4.92 -15.35
CA THR A 81 19.45 5.62 -14.16
C THR A 81 18.03 6.14 -14.38
N ALA A 82 17.33 6.41 -13.27
CA ALA A 82 16.04 7.10 -13.25
C ALA A 82 15.92 7.99 -11.99
N PRO A 83 15.18 9.11 -12.05
CA PRO A 83 14.91 9.93 -10.86
C PRO A 83 14.21 9.15 -9.75
N LEU A 84 14.66 9.32 -8.50
CA LEU A 84 14.04 8.65 -7.33
C LEU A 84 12.55 8.98 -7.21
N GLY A 85 12.16 10.24 -7.42
CA GLY A 85 10.77 10.67 -7.37
C GLY A 85 9.89 10.00 -8.41
N TRP A 86 10.44 9.73 -9.61
CA TRP A 86 9.75 8.98 -10.66
C TRP A 86 9.57 7.51 -10.25
N LEU A 87 10.62 6.85 -9.75
CA LEU A 87 10.54 5.47 -9.23
C LEU A 87 9.51 5.35 -8.09
N ALA A 88 9.51 6.30 -7.15
CA ALA A 88 8.55 6.33 -6.04
C ALA A 88 7.10 6.50 -6.56
N GLY A 89 6.91 7.30 -7.61
CA GLY A 89 5.64 7.43 -8.31
C GLY A 89 5.18 6.12 -8.95
N ARG A 90 6.05 5.46 -9.73
CA ARG A 90 5.78 4.15 -10.36
C ARG A 90 5.45 3.07 -9.33
N MET A 91 6.20 3.03 -8.22
CA MET A 91 5.99 2.11 -7.10
C MET A 91 4.56 2.13 -6.55
N VAL A 92 3.92 3.31 -6.45
CA VAL A 92 2.57 3.40 -5.88
C VAL A 92 1.46 3.48 -6.92
N SER A 93 1.72 4.07 -8.09
CA SER A 93 0.73 4.22 -9.17
C SER A 93 0.46 2.90 -9.91
N HIS A 94 1.52 2.19 -10.30
CA HIS A 94 1.46 0.95 -11.06
C HIS A 94 1.93 -0.26 -10.24
N SER A 95 2.12 -0.05 -8.93
CA SER A 95 2.53 -1.09 -8.01
C SER A 95 3.85 -1.79 -8.41
N SER A 96 4.79 -1.09 -9.07
CA SER A 96 6.05 -1.68 -9.56
C SER A 96 6.86 -2.34 -8.44
N ASN A 97 7.27 -3.60 -8.60
CA ASN A 97 8.14 -4.30 -7.66
C ASN A 97 9.60 -3.86 -7.80
N LEU A 98 10.09 -3.72 -9.05
CA LEU A 98 11.44 -3.21 -9.30
C LEU A 98 11.64 -1.83 -8.69
N ALA A 99 10.72 -0.89 -8.93
CA ALA A 99 10.80 0.46 -8.37
C ALA A 99 10.70 0.45 -6.84
N THR A 100 9.96 -0.50 -6.25
CA THR A 100 9.88 -0.64 -4.78
C THR A 100 11.24 -0.97 -4.18
N SER A 101 11.93 -1.96 -4.73
CA SER A 101 13.22 -2.41 -4.19
C SER A 101 14.34 -1.38 -4.42
N LEU A 102 14.28 -0.63 -5.51
CA LEU A 102 15.16 0.53 -5.74
C LEU A 102 14.93 1.64 -4.70
N CYS A 103 13.67 2.04 -4.48
CA CYS A 103 13.31 3.03 -3.46
C CYS A 103 13.73 2.57 -2.06
N LEU A 104 13.49 1.29 -1.75
CA LEU A 104 13.84 0.69 -0.47
C LEU A 104 15.35 0.62 -0.25
N THR A 105 16.13 0.37 -1.30
CA THR A 105 17.60 0.39 -1.24
C THR A 105 18.12 1.81 -0.98
N ALA A 106 17.49 2.83 -1.58
CA ALA A 106 17.87 4.22 -1.38
C ALA A 106 17.65 4.70 0.08
N VAL A 107 16.57 4.26 0.74
CA VAL A 107 16.21 4.73 2.10
C VAL A 107 16.57 3.77 3.23
N GLY A 108 16.74 2.48 2.92
CA GLY A 108 16.99 1.41 3.87
C GLY A 108 15.78 0.99 4.71
N HIS A 109 15.86 -0.24 5.26
CA HIS A 109 14.81 -0.83 6.09
C HIS A 109 14.55 -0.06 7.40
N ALA A 110 15.58 0.57 7.98
CA ALA A 110 15.44 1.33 9.22
C ALA A 110 14.49 2.53 9.05
N ALA A 111 14.56 3.23 7.92
CA ALA A 111 13.65 4.34 7.61
C ALA A 111 12.19 3.86 7.49
N VAL A 112 11.97 2.70 6.88
CA VAL A 112 10.63 2.09 6.77
C VAL A 112 10.09 1.63 8.12
N ALA A 113 10.95 1.06 8.98
CA ALA A 113 10.56 0.70 10.34
C ALA A 113 10.17 1.94 11.17
N GLU A 114 10.92 3.04 11.01
CA GLU A 114 10.62 4.32 11.66
C GLU A 114 9.28 4.90 11.20
N VAL A 115 8.89 4.72 9.94
CA VAL A 115 7.57 5.11 9.45
C VAL A 115 6.45 4.37 10.19
N TRP A 116 6.54 3.04 10.33
CA TRP A 116 5.55 2.27 11.08
C TRP A 116 5.49 2.71 12.55
N ARG A 117 6.65 2.97 13.17
CA ARG A 117 6.74 3.45 14.54
C ARG A 117 6.08 4.83 14.72
N ARG A 118 6.37 5.79 13.83
CA ARG A 118 5.78 7.15 13.86
C ARG A 118 4.28 7.15 13.58
N ALA A 119 3.81 6.22 12.76
CA ALA A 119 2.38 6.00 12.57
C ALA A 119 1.68 5.47 13.85
N GLY A 120 2.43 5.06 14.87
CA GLY A 120 1.88 4.41 16.06
C GLY A 120 1.33 3.02 15.74
N ALA A 121 1.88 2.34 14.74
CA ALA A 121 1.43 0.99 14.39
C ALA A 121 1.78 -0.02 15.49
N SER A 122 0.94 -1.05 15.63
CA SER A 122 1.23 -2.18 16.52
C SER A 122 2.44 -2.99 16.02
N ALA A 123 3.01 -3.83 16.89
CA ALA A 123 4.06 -4.77 16.50
C ALA A 123 3.61 -5.83 15.47
N ALA A 124 2.30 -5.95 15.23
CA ALA A 124 1.74 -6.84 14.21
C ALA A 124 1.99 -6.33 12.79
N SER A 125 2.20 -5.03 12.60
CA SER A 125 2.48 -4.41 11.31
C SER A 125 3.95 -4.03 11.15
N ARG A 126 4.59 -4.56 10.10
CA ARG A 126 6.02 -4.35 9.85
C ARG A 126 6.38 -4.70 8.40
N SER A 127 7.48 -4.15 7.92
CA SER A 127 8.01 -4.42 6.58
C SER A 127 9.52 -4.71 6.62
N PRO A 128 9.94 -5.81 7.27
CA PRO A 128 11.36 -6.09 7.52
C PRO A 128 12.16 -6.48 6.28
N ARG A 129 11.50 -6.76 5.15
CA ARG A 129 12.15 -7.23 3.92
C ARG A 129 11.60 -6.60 2.66
N GLY A 130 12.34 -6.70 1.56
CA GLY A 130 11.90 -6.29 0.25
C GLY A 130 10.64 -7.02 -0.22
N VAL A 131 10.00 -6.47 -1.25
CA VAL A 131 8.97 -7.22 -1.97
C VAL A 131 9.63 -8.42 -2.63
N GLU A 132 8.97 -9.58 -2.61
CA GLU A 132 9.49 -10.82 -3.23
C GLU A 132 10.87 -11.31 -2.75
N ASP A 133 11.40 -10.77 -1.66
CA ASP A 133 12.61 -11.27 -1.00
C ASP A 133 12.34 -12.67 -0.42
N ALA A 134 12.51 -13.67 -1.28
CA ALA A 134 12.23 -15.07 -1.01
C ALA A 134 13.16 -15.68 0.06
N PRO A 135 14.49 -15.40 0.07
CA PRO A 135 15.35 -15.85 1.17
C PRO A 135 14.89 -15.32 2.53
N ALA A 136 14.58 -14.03 2.64
CA ALA A 136 14.07 -13.47 3.89
C ALA A 136 12.71 -14.07 4.30
N ARG A 137 11.82 -14.31 3.32
CA ARG A 137 10.54 -14.98 3.59
C ARG A 137 10.74 -16.41 4.09
N ALA A 138 11.67 -17.17 3.51
CA ALA A 138 11.99 -18.52 3.96
C ALA A 138 12.56 -18.54 5.40
N ALA A 139 13.24 -17.47 5.80
CA ALA A 139 13.71 -17.24 7.17
C ALA A 139 12.61 -16.73 8.14
N GLY A 140 11.35 -16.64 7.70
CA GLY A 140 10.22 -16.21 8.54
C GLY A 140 10.07 -14.69 8.69
N LEU A 141 10.82 -13.90 7.91
CA LEU A 141 10.67 -12.44 7.88
C LEU A 141 9.51 -12.07 6.97
N ASP A 142 8.32 -11.88 7.55
CA ASP A 142 7.13 -11.46 6.80
C ASP A 142 6.87 -9.97 6.88
N ASN A 143 6.50 -9.40 5.73
CA ASN A 143 5.82 -8.11 5.68
C ASN A 143 4.35 -8.34 6.08
N ARG A 144 3.90 -7.67 7.15
CA ARG A 144 2.56 -7.82 7.70
C ARG A 144 1.91 -6.47 7.96
N VAL A 145 0.59 -6.45 7.88
CA VAL A 145 -0.25 -5.28 8.18
C VAL A 145 -1.53 -5.71 8.89
N THR A 146 -2.11 -4.81 9.67
CA THR A 146 -3.49 -4.92 10.15
C THR A 146 -4.34 -3.83 9.47
N ALA A 147 -5.66 -4.01 9.37
CA ALA A 147 -6.52 -2.99 8.79
C ALA A 147 -6.48 -1.69 9.62
N HIS A 148 -6.38 -1.82 10.94
CA HIS A 148 -6.24 -0.68 11.85
C HIS A 148 -4.92 0.07 11.65
N ASP A 149 -3.80 -0.63 11.57
CA ASP A 149 -2.49 -0.01 11.38
C ASP A 149 -2.35 0.62 9.98
N LEU A 150 -3.06 0.12 8.97
CA LEU A 150 -3.13 0.77 7.66
C LEU A 150 -3.84 2.14 7.74
N ILE A 151 -4.90 2.27 8.55
CA ILE A 151 -5.54 3.57 8.80
C ILE A 151 -4.58 4.51 9.54
N ARG A 152 -3.85 3.99 10.54
CA ARG A 152 -2.84 4.77 11.28
C ARG A 152 -1.73 5.25 10.37
N LEU A 153 -1.19 4.37 9.53
CA LEU A 153 -0.18 4.71 8.53
C LEU A 153 -0.69 5.82 7.61
N LEU A 154 -1.86 5.63 7.00
CA LEU A 154 -2.44 6.61 6.08
C LEU A 154 -2.67 7.97 6.75
N THR A 155 -3.16 7.99 8.00
CA THR A 155 -3.41 9.22 8.77
C THR A 155 -2.13 9.94 9.15
N SER A 156 -1.01 9.22 9.24
CA SER A 156 0.30 9.80 9.53
C SER A 156 0.97 10.48 8.34
N LEU A 157 0.41 10.35 7.12
CA LEU A 157 1.06 10.81 5.89
C LEU A 157 0.89 12.31 5.67
N GLU A 158 1.92 12.91 5.13
CA GLU A 158 1.97 14.28 4.67
C GLU A 158 1.09 14.48 3.41
N PRO A 159 0.52 15.68 3.18
CA PRO A 159 -0.34 15.93 2.02
C PRO A 159 0.28 15.57 0.66
N GLU A 160 1.58 15.81 0.49
CA GLU A 160 2.35 15.51 -0.73
C GLU A 160 2.44 13.99 -0.96
N VAL A 161 2.55 13.22 0.12
CA VAL A 161 2.57 11.75 0.06
C VAL A 161 1.18 11.22 -0.30
N LEU A 162 0.12 11.78 0.29
CA LEU A 162 -1.26 11.44 -0.06
C LEU A 162 -1.56 11.76 -1.54
N ALA A 163 -1.11 12.90 -2.05
CA ALA A 163 -1.30 13.28 -3.45
C ALA A 163 -0.67 12.27 -4.44
N ARG A 164 0.47 11.65 -4.08
CA ARG A 164 1.06 10.58 -4.91
C ARG A 164 0.16 9.34 -4.98
N LEU A 165 -0.54 9.00 -3.89
CA LEU A 165 -1.46 7.87 -3.83
C LEU A 165 -2.78 8.11 -4.61
N GLU A 166 -3.09 9.34 -5.01
CA GLU A 166 -4.25 9.65 -5.86
C GLU A 166 -4.08 9.16 -7.31
N HIS A 167 -2.84 8.92 -7.72
CA HIS A 167 -2.48 8.48 -9.07
C HIS A 167 -2.43 6.95 -9.22
N ASN A 168 -3.08 6.20 -8.32
CA ASN A 168 -3.16 4.75 -8.38
C ASN A 168 -3.95 4.31 -9.64
N ALA A 169 -3.27 3.64 -10.57
CA ALA A 169 -3.83 3.17 -11.84
C ALA A 169 -4.78 1.97 -11.65
N HIS A 170 -4.61 1.21 -10.57
CA HIS A 170 -5.44 0.03 -10.27
C HIS A 170 -6.77 0.45 -9.64
N ARG A 171 -7.74 0.84 -10.48
CA ARG A 171 -9.09 1.30 -10.10
C ARG A 171 -10.04 0.14 -9.75
N VAL A 172 -9.53 -0.84 -9.02
CA VAL A 172 -10.24 -2.02 -8.50
C VAL A 172 -10.49 -1.88 -6.99
N ASP A 173 -11.03 -2.90 -6.33
CA ASP A 173 -11.23 -2.96 -4.87
C ASP A 173 -12.04 -1.78 -4.33
N LEU A 174 -11.41 -0.91 -3.54
CA LEU A 174 -12.06 0.24 -2.95
C LEU A 174 -12.61 1.16 -4.04
N ALA A 175 -11.82 1.43 -5.08
CA ALA A 175 -12.17 2.38 -6.14
C ALA A 175 -13.40 1.93 -6.94
N ALA A 176 -13.52 0.63 -7.20
CA ALA A 176 -14.65 0.06 -7.93
C ALA A 176 -15.98 0.12 -7.13
N GLY A 177 -15.91 0.34 -5.82
CA GLY A 177 -17.08 0.57 -4.97
C GLY A 177 -17.54 2.02 -4.86
N LEU A 178 -16.81 2.97 -5.45
CA LEU A 178 -17.10 4.40 -5.36
C LEU A 178 -17.72 4.92 -6.66
N PRO A 179 -18.54 5.99 -6.60
CA PRO A 179 -18.99 6.65 -7.81
C PRO A 179 -17.81 7.10 -8.70
N PRO A 180 -17.94 7.03 -10.04
CA PRO A 180 -16.92 7.52 -10.95
C PRO A 180 -16.50 8.96 -10.64
N GLY A 181 -15.19 9.24 -10.72
CA GLY A 181 -14.63 10.55 -10.41
C GLY A 181 -14.44 10.86 -8.92
N THR A 182 -14.85 9.97 -8.00
CA THR A 182 -14.56 10.15 -6.57
C THR A 182 -13.05 10.21 -6.35
N ARG A 183 -12.59 11.33 -5.75
CA ARG A 183 -11.18 11.53 -5.39
C ARG A 183 -10.78 10.55 -4.29
N LEU A 184 -9.70 9.82 -4.54
CA LEU A 184 -9.25 8.69 -3.72
C LEU A 184 -7.73 8.62 -3.72
N ALA A 185 -7.11 8.86 -2.57
CA ALA A 185 -5.71 8.51 -2.33
C ALA A 185 -5.67 7.07 -1.82
N SER A 186 -5.11 6.11 -2.57
CA SER A 186 -5.18 4.69 -2.20
C SER A 186 -3.98 3.85 -2.60
N LYS A 187 -3.85 2.70 -1.94
CA LYS A 187 -2.99 1.60 -2.37
C LYS A 187 -3.70 0.26 -2.20
N ASN A 188 -3.68 -0.53 -3.26
CA ASN A 188 -4.13 -1.93 -3.24
C ASN A 188 -2.94 -2.87 -3.08
N GLY A 189 -3.21 -4.09 -2.65
CA GLY A 189 -2.24 -5.19 -2.65
C GLY A 189 -2.93 -6.52 -2.81
N TRP A 190 -2.43 -7.36 -3.71
CA TRP A 190 -2.96 -8.68 -3.97
C TRP A 190 -1.84 -9.71 -4.10
N PHE A 191 -2.18 -10.94 -3.75
CA PHE A 191 -1.37 -12.15 -3.89
C PHE A 191 -2.36 -13.33 -3.86
N PRO A 192 -2.05 -14.52 -4.39
CA PRO A 192 -2.91 -15.68 -4.19
C PRO A 192 -3.27 -15.88 -2.70
N GLY A 193 -4.57 -15.84 -2.40
CA GLY A 193 -5.11 -15.90 -1.03
C GLY A 193 -5.16 -14.57 -0.28
N VAL A 194 -4.77 -13.44 -0.87
CA VAL A 194 -4.69 -12.11 -0.22
C VAL A 194 -5.23 -11.00 -1.15
N ARG A 195 -6.15 -10.19 -0.65
CA ARG A 195 -6.66 -8.99 -1.34
C ARG A 195 -6.90 -7.85 -0.36
N HIS A 196 -6.21 -6.73 -0.54
CA HIS A 196 -6.22 -5.61 0.39
C HIS A 196 -6.40 -4.28 -0.34
N GLY A 197 -7.09 -3.35 0.30
CA GLY A 197 -7.16 -1.96 -0.14
C GLY A 197 -7.18 -1.03 1.08
N VAL A 198 -6.38 0.03 1.02
CA VAL A 198 -6.43 1.15 1.96
C VAL A 198 -6.53 2.46 1.19
N GLY A 199 -7.34 3.40 1.65
CA GLY A 199 -7.39 4.73 1.06
C GLY A 199 -8.16 5.77 1.85
N LEU A 200 -7.91 7.03 1.47
CA LEU A 200 -8.61 8.22 1.91
C LEU A 200 -9.59 8.62 0.82
N VAL A 201 -10.88 8.54 1.14
CA VAL A 201 -11.98 8.86 0.24
C VAL A 201 -12.42 10.30 0.49
N HIS A 202 -12.62 11.06 -0.59
CA HIS A 202 -13.14 12.43 -0.54
C HIS A 202 -14.52 12.49 -1.21
N PRO A 203 -15.62 12.34 -0.45
CA PRO A 203 -16.94 12.63 -0.95
C PRO A 203 -17.10 14.12 -1.29
N PRO A 204 -17.90 14.47 -2.32
CA PRO A 204 -18.21 15.88 -2.61
C PRO A 204 -19.23 16.47 -1.61
N ASP A 205 -19.97 15.63 -0.89
CA ASP A 205 -21.11 16.01 -0.05
C ASP A 205 -20.94 15.66 1.44
N ALA A 206 -19.82 15.06 1.84
CA ALA A 206 -19.55 14.64 3.22
C ALA A 206 -18.07 14.79 3.57
N PRO A 207 -17.70 14.87 4.86
CA PRO A 207 -16.30 14.90 5.28
C PRO A 207 -15.51 13.68 4.77
N PRO A 208 -14.20 13.83 4.47
CA PRO A 208 -13.36 12.71 4.08
C PRO A 208 -13.29 11.60 5.13
N TYR A 209 -13.07 10.37 4.68
CA TYR A 209 -12.91 9.21 5.56
C TYR A 209 -11.82 8.27 5.06
N ALA A 210 -11.13 7.61 5.99
CA ALA A 210 -10.18 6.56 5.71
C ALA A 210 -10.86 5.19 5.80
N LEU A 211 -10.53 4.30 4.86
CA LEU A 211 -11.05 2.93 4.77
C LEU A 211 -9.90 1.96 4.51
N ALA A 212 -9.82 0.90 5.31
CA ALA A 212 -8.92 -0.22 5.09
C ALA A 212 -9.72 -1.52 5.12
N LEU A 213 -9.59 -2.30 4.05
CA LEU A 213 -10.18 -3.63 3.90
C LEU A 213 -9.08 -4.64 3.63
N CYS A 214 -8.96 -5.64 4.50
CA CYS A 214 -8.00 -6.73 4.33
C CYS A 214 -8.73 -8.07 4.26
N TYR A 215 -8.64 -8.77 3.13
CA TYR A 215 -9.13 -10.12 2.96
C TYR A 215 -7.97 -11.11 2.79
N THR A 216 -8.04 -12.21 3.52
CA THR A 216 -7.19 -13.39 3.33
C THR A 216 -8.06 -14.64 3.25
N GLY A 217 -8.03 -15.36 2.14
CA GLY A 217 -8.88 -16.53 1.93
C GLY A 217 -9.04 -16.92 0.47
N PRO A 218 -9.81 -17.98 0.19
CA PRO A 218 -9.84 -18.64 -1.13
C PRO A 218 -10.48 -17.81 -2.24
N LEU A 219 -11.20 -16.72 -1.92
CA LEU A 219 -11.77 -15.84 -2.96
C LEU A 219 -10.69 -15.02 -3.69
N ALA A 220 -9.55 -14.77 -3.05
CA ALA A 220 -8.47 -13.98 -3.64
C ALA A 220 -7.64 -14.89 -4.54
N ASN A 221 -7.85 -14.80 -5.85
CA ASN A 221 -7.14 -15.61 -6.84
C ASN A 221 -5.79 -14.98 -7.23
N GLY A 222 -5.52 -13.74 -6.79
CA GLY A 222 -4.24 -13.05 -7.03
C GLY A 222 -4.17 -12.36 -8.38
N GLN A 223 -5.28 -12.22 -9.09
CA GLN A 223 -5.37 -11.42 -10.32
C GLN A 223 -5.69 -9.96 -9.99
N ASP A 224 -5.19 -9.00 -10.76
CA ASP A 224 -5.55 -7.59 -10.56
C ASP A 224 -7.05 -7.35 -10.81
N VAL A 225 -7.50 -7.76 -12.01
CA VAL A 225 -8.89 -7.69 -12.45
C VAL A 225 -9.62 -9.02 -12.25
N ASP A 226 -10.95 -8.96 -12.16
CA ASP A 226 -11.85 -10.11 -12.01
C ASP A 226 -11.68 -11.01 -10.78
N ASP A 227 -10.76 -10.69 -9.87
CA ASP A 227 -10.62 -11.37 -8.59
C ASP A 227 -11.93 -11.29 -7.77
N PRO A 228 -12.53 -12.43 -7.35
CA PRO A 228 -13.75 -12.44 -6.55
C PRO A 228 -13.65 -11.69 -5.22
N ALA A 229 -12.48 -11.70 -4.58
CA ALA A 229 -12.23 -10.90 -3.38
C ALA A 229 -12.19 -9.40 -3.72
N ALA A 230 -11.70 -8.99 -4.89
CA ALA A 230 -11.77 -7.60 -5.33
C ALA A 230 -13.21 -7.08 -5.37
N ARG A 231 -14.10 -7.89 -5.96
CA ARG A 231 -15.54 -7.59 -6.02
C ARG A 231 -16.19 -7.55 -4.63
N LEU A 232 -15.73 -8.39 -3.69
CA LEU A 232 -16.15 -8.31 -2.29
C LEU A 232 -15.75 -6.98 -1.65
N LEU A 233 -14.49 -6.57 -1.82
CA LEU A 233 -13.97 -5.30 -1.30
C LEU A 233 -14.72 -4.10 -1.89
N ALA A 234 -15.01 -4.13 -3.20
CA ALA A 234 -15.80 -3.09 -3.88
C ALA A 234 -17.21 -2.96 -3.29
N ARG A 235 -17.92 -4.08 -3.04
CA ARG A 235 -19.23 -4.03 -2.39
C ARG A 235 -19.16 -3.42 -0.99
N LEU A 236 -18.15 -3.75 -0.20
CA LEU A 236 -17.96 -3.17 1.14
C LEU A 236 -17.65 -1.67 1.06
N SER A 237 -16.78 -1.26 0.14
CA SER A 237 -16.48 0.15 -0.12
C SER A 237 -17.74 0.94 -0.49
N SER A 238 -18.59 0.39 -1.37
CA SER A 238 -19.90 0.97 -1.72
C SER A 238 -20.82 1.11 -0.50
N ARG A 239 -20.87 0.11 0.40
CA ARG A 239 -21.67 0.21 1.63
C ARG A 239 -21.17 1.29 2.59
N VAL A 240 -19.85 1.46 2.69
CA VAL A 240 -19.27 2.54 3.50
C VAL A 240 -19.61 3.90 2.87
N TRP A 241 -19.52 4.01 1.55
CA TRP A 241 -19.92 5.21 0.80
C TRP A 241 -21.39 5.59 1.03
N ASP A 242 -22.31 4.63 0.97
CA ASP A 242 -23.74 4.87 1.23
C ASP A 242 -23.99 5.45 2.63
N CYS A 243 -23.14 5.08 3.59
CA CYS A 243 -23.23 5.51 4.99
C CYS A 243 -22.36 6.75 5.32
N ARG A 244 -21.68 7.37 4.34
CA ARG A 244 -20.65 8.41 4.57
C ARG A 244 -21.12 9.59 5.45
N HIS A 245 -22.37 10.00 5.31
CA HIS A 245 -23.00 11.07 6.09
C HIS A 245 -23.14 10.74 7.59
N ARG A 246 -23.01 9.47 7.97
CA ARG A 246 -23.10 8.98 9.35
C ARG A 246 -21.75 8.68 9.97
N LEU A 247 -20.65 8.78 9.21
CA LEU A 247 -19.31 8.43 9.71
C LEU A 247 -18.79 9.48 10.69
N ALA A 248 -19.00 10.77 10.38
CA ALA A 248 -18.73 11.85 11.34
C ALA A 248 -20.04 12.20 12.07
N PRO A 249 -20.09 12.18 13.42
CA PRO A 249 -21.23 12.75 14.12
C PRO A 249 -21.36 14.23 13.74
N ALA A 250 -22.60 14.71 13.62
CA ALA A 250 -22.86 16.14 13.52
C ALA A 250 -22.18 16.87 14.69
N PRO A 251 -21.64 18.08 14.47
CA PRO A 251 -21.04 18.87 15.53
C PRO A 251 -22.01 19.11 16.69
#